data_AF-A0AAW4CA21-F1
#
_entry.id   AF-A0AAW4CA21-F1
#
_cell.length_a   1.000
_cell.length_b   1.000
_cell.length_c   1.000
_cell.angle_alpha   90.00
_cell.angle_beta   90.00
_cell.angle_gamma   90.00
#
_symmetry.space_group_name_H-M   'P 1'
#
loop_
_entity.id
_entity.type
_entity.pdbx_description
1 polymer ?
#
loop_
_entity_poly.entity_id
_entity_poly.type
_entity_poly.pdbx_seq_one_letter_code
_entity_poly.pdbx_strand_id
1 'polypeptide(L)' 'MYGAKMRELRMVQKLGLRELAKRTLIDYTTLSRIENDLKAVTLSQAVVIAKALGCRVEDML' A
#
# COMPACT_ATOMS: atom_id res chain seq x y z
N MET A 1 -0.72 11.00 6.72
CA MET A 1 0.48 10.53 6.01
C MET A 1 0.09 9.28 5.23
N TYR A 2 0.42 9.24 3.95
CA TYR A 2 -0.02 8.21 3.01
C TYR A 2 0.29 6.79 3.48
N GLY A 3 1.49 6.56 4.04
CA GLY A 3 1.93 5.26 4.52
C GLY A 3 1.04 4.69 5.63
N ALA A 4 0.68 5.51 6.60
CA ALA A 4 -0.22 5.12 7.69
C ALA A 4 -1.60 4.72 7.16
N LYS A 5 -2.14 5.45 6.19
CA LYS A 5 -3.48 5.16 5.65
C LYS A 5 -3.52 3.87 4.84
N MET A 6 -2.47 3.63 4.04
CA MET A 6 -2.25 2.36 3.37
C MET A 6 -2.25 1.18 4.35
N ARG A 7 -1.54 1.32 5.48
CA ARG A 7 -1.48 0.30 6.52
C ARG A 7 -2.84 0.01 7.13
N GLU A 8 -3.63 1.04 7.45
CA GLU A 8 -5.00 0.87 7.96
C GLU A 8 -5.86 0.08 6.98
N LEU A 9 -5.90 0.48 5.71
CA LEU A 9 -6.70 -0.16 4.67
C LEU A 9 -6.29 -1.62 4.46
N ARG A 10 -4.98 -1.90 4.49
CA ARG A 10 -4.46 -3.26 4.45
C ARG A 10 -4.94 -4.09 5.65
N MET A 11 -4.94 -3.52 6.85
CA MET A 11 -5.39 -4.20 8.07
C MET A 11 -6.90 -4.46 8.08
N VAL A 12 -7.72 -3.52 7.59
CA VAL A 12 -9.17 -3.70 7.41
C VAL A 12 -9.47 -4.90 6.51
N GLN A 13 -8.66 -5.09 5.46
CA GLN A 13 -8.77 -6.24 4.56
C GLN A 13 -8.09 -7.52 5.07
N LYS A 14 -7.52 -7.49 6.28
CA LYS A 14 -6.77 -8.61 6.89
C LYS A 14 -5.65 -9.13 5.97
N LEU A 15 -5.05 -8.23 5.19
CA LEU A 15 -3.95 -8.56 4.28
C LEU A 15 -2.59 -8.41 4.99
N GLY A 16 -1.74 -9.42 4.84
CA GLY A 16 -0.34 -9.30 5.20
C GLY A 16 0.44 -8.48 4.17
N LEU A 17 1.55 -7.85 4.57
CA LEU A 17 2.44 -7.15 3.65
C LEU A 17 2.96 -8.05 2.52
N ARG A 18 3.27 -9.32 2.84
CA ARG A 18 3.71 -10.32 1.85
C ARG A 18 2.61 -10.67 0.85
N GLU A 19 1.35 -10.63 1.27
CA GLU A 19 0.23 -10.93 0.39
C GLU A 19 -0.08 -9.72 -0.51
N LEU A 20 -0.03 -8.51 0.05
CA LEU A 20 -0.12 -7.29 -0.73
C LEU A 20 1.01 -7.21 -1.78
N ALA A 21 2.24 -7.57 -1.39
CA ALA A 21 3.39 -7.64 -2.29
C ALA A 21 3.14 -8.54 -3.51
N LYS A 22 2.56 -9.73 -3.29
CA LYS A 22 2.20 -10.65 -4.38
C LYS A 22 1.14 -10.06 -5.30
N ARG A 23 0.15 -9.36 -4.75
CA ARG A 23 -0.94 -8.74 -5.54
C ARG A 23 -0.49 -7.54 -6.35
N THR A 24 0.44 -6.75 -5.82
CA THR A 24 0.91 -5.52 -6.47
C THR A 24 2.18 -5.70 -7.29
N LEU A 25 2.86 -6.85 -7.19
CA LEU A 25 4.22 -7.08 -7.70
C LEU A 25 5.24 -6.07 -7.16
N ILE A 26 4.96 -5.48 -5.99
CA ILE A 26 5.87 -4.56 -5.30
C ILE A 26 6.50 -5.35 -4.16
N ASP A 27 7.82 -5.26 -4.02
CA ASP A 27 8.52 -5.96 -2.95
C ASP A 27 8.00 -5.56 -1.55
N TYR A 28 7.92 -6.55 -0.65
CA TYR A 28 7.39 -6.33 0.70
C TYR A 28 8.21 -5.32 1.49
N THR A 29 9.53 -5.21 1.25
CA THR A 29 10.38 -4.19 1.89
C THR A 29 10.03 -2.80 1.39
N THR A 30 9.69 -2.66 0.10
CA THR A 30 9.24 -1.39 -0.46
C THR A 30 7.91 -0.98 0.14
N LEU A 31 6.94 -1.90 0.21
CA LEU A 31 5.65 -1.63 0.85
C LEU A 31 5.82 -1.27 2.34
N SER A 32 6.67 -1.99 3.07
CA SER A 32 6.98 -1.67 4.47
C SER A 32 7.60 -0.27 4.61
N ARG A 33 8.54 0.11 3.75
CA ARG A 33 9.14 1.45 3.76
C ARG A 33 8.12 2.54 3.43
N ILE A 34 7.17 2.27 2.53
CA ILE A 34 6.06 3.19 2.24
C ILE A 34 5.16 3.33 3.49
N GLU A 35 4.77 2.22 4.12
CA GLU A 35 3.91 2.25 5.32
C GLU A 35 4.52 2.97 6.52
N ASN A 36 5.85 3.00 6.61
CA ASN A 36 6.59 3.69 7.67
C ASN A 36 7.11 5.08 7.23
N ASP A 37 6.61 5.61 6.10
CA ASP A 37 7.01 6.90 5.52
C ASP A 37 8.53 7.05 5.27
N LEU A 38 9.25 5.92 5.17
CA LEU A 38 10.69 5.82 4.84
C LEU A 38 10.95 5.87 3.34
N LYS A 39 9.89 5.84 2.52
CA LYS A 39 9.95 5.92 1.06
C LYS A 39 8.67 6.55 0.52
N ALA A 40 8.83 7.59 -0.29
CA ALA A 40 7.71 8.16 -1.03
C ALA A 40 7.17 7.16 -2.06
N VAL A 41 5.86 7.10 -2.18
CA VAL A 41 5.17 6.29 -3.21
C VAL A 41 5.11 7.09 -4.51
N THR A 42 5.27 6.42 -5.65
CA THR A 42 4.95 7.05 -6.94
C THR A 42 3.45 6.95 -7.23
N LEU A 43 2.91 7.83 -8.07
CA LEU A 43 1.50 7.75 -8.46
C LEU A 43 1.14 6.39 -9.10
N SER A 44 2.04 5.82 -9.89
CA SER A 44 1.86 4.49 -10.49
C SER A 44 1.76 3.39 -9.42
N GLN A 45 2.61 3.42 -8.40
CA GLN A 45 2.55 2.48 -7.27
C GLN A 45 1.27 2.70 -6.47
N ALA A 46 0.88 3.95 -6.25
CA ALA A 46 -0.33 4.29 -5.52
C ALA A 46 -1.58 3.69 -6.18
N VAL A 47 -1.71 3.83 -7.51
CA VAL A 47 -2.81 3.22 -8.28
C VAL A 47 -2.83 1.70 -8.16
N VAL A 48 -1.68 1.05 -8.26
CA VAL A 48 -1.59 -0.42 -8.16
C VAL A 48 -1.94 -0.90 -6.76
N ILE A 49 -1.46 -0.21 -5.72
CA ILE A 49 -1.76 -0.55 -4.32
C ILE A 49 -3.25 -0.32 -4.03
N ALA A 50 -3.81 0.82 -4.43
CA ALA A 50 -5.24 1.12 -4.25
C ALA A 50 -6.11 0.05 -4.92
N LYS A 51 -5.77 -0.33 -6.16
CA LYS A 51 -6.47 -1.42 -6.88
C LYS A 51 -6.37 -2.76 -6.16
N ALA A 52 -5.20 -3.12 -5.64
CA ALA A 52 -5.01 -4.37 -4.88
C ALA A 52 -5.74 -4.38 -3.53
N LEU A 53 -5.96 -3.18 -2.97
CA LEU A 53 -6.75 -2.92 -1.77
C LEU A 53 -8.24 -2.64 -2.09
N GLY A 54 -8.67 -2.72 -3.35
CA GLY A 54 -10.08 -2.47 -3.71
C GLY A 54 -10.60 -1.08 -3.32
N CYS A 55 -9.74 -0.08 -3.22
CA CYS A 55 -10.08 1.31 -2.90
C CYS A 55 -9.61 2.27 -4.01
N ARG A 56 -9.96 3.55 -3.88
CA ARG A 56 -9.41 4.62 -4.72
C ARG A 56 -8.10 5.12 -4.14
N VAL A 57 -7.27 5.73 -4.98
CA VAL A 57 -6.02 6.38 -4.52
C VAL A 57 -6.32 7.51 -3.54
N GLU A 58 -7.45 8.19 -3.73
CA GLU A 58 -7.95 9.24 -2.83
C GLU A 58 -8.22 8.74 -1.41
N ASP A 59 -8.59 7.47 -1.24
CA ASP A 59 -8.82 6.87 0.07
C ASP A 59 -7.51 6.64 0.84
N MET A 60 -6.37 6.75 0.15
CA MET A 60 -5.01 6.56 0.69
C MET A 60 -4.26 7.88 0.97
N LEU A 61 -4.82 9.03 0.57
CA LEU A 61 -4.21 10.36 0.75
C LEU A 61 -4.28 10.84 2.21
#